data_AF-A0A1H8T450-F1
#
_entry.id   AF-A0A1H8T450-F1
#
_cell.length_a   1.000
_cell.length_b   1.000
_cell.length_c   1.000
_cell.angle_alpha   90.00
_cell.angle_beta   90.00
_cell.angle_gamma   90.00
#
_symmetry.space_group_name_H-M   'P 1'
#
loop_
_entity.id
_entity.type
_entity.pdbx_description
1 polymer ?
#
loop_
_entity_poly.entity_id
_entity_poly.type
_entity_poly.pdbx_seq_one_letter_code
_entity_poly.pdbx_strand_id
1 'polypeptide(L)' 'MPAPHRKFLVGFKKGTPDWEKLGLPDAAGLPAVKFKQLNLDKLPDDVRAKFVERLSKVLGIEDG' A
#
# COMPACT_ATOMS: atom_id res chain seq x y z
N MET A 1 -13.33 -7.84 -2.46
CA MET A 1 -11.85 -7.95 -2.52
C MET A 1 -11.36 -8.80 -1.34
N PRO A 2 -10.53 -9.83 -1.57
CA PRO A 2 -9.99 -10.71 -0.50
C PRO A 2 -9.18 -9.96 0.57
N ALA A 3 -9.14 -10.48 1.79
CA ALA A 3 -8.39 -9.87 2.89
C ALA A 3 -6.87 -9.69 2.60
N PRO A 4 -6.17 -10.64 1.96
CA PRO A 4 -4.76 -10.46 1.58
C PRO A 4 -4.54 -9.26 0.65
N HIS A 5 -5.42 -9.04 -0.32
CA HIS A 5 -5.32 -7.92 -1.24
C HIS A 5 -5.54 -6.58 -0.53
N ARG A 6 -6.47 -6.52 0.44
CA ARG A 6 -6.68 -5.31 1.25
C ARG A 6 -5.45 -4.99 2.10
N LYS A 7 -4.85 -5.99 2.73
CA LYS A 7 -3.58 -5.84 3.48
C LYS A 7 -2.43 -5.40 2.57
N PHE A 8 -2.36 -5.92 1.35
CA PHE A 8 -1.40 -5.45 0.34
C PHE A 8 -1.58 -3.96 0.04
N LEU A 9 -2.80 -3.50 -0.23
CA LEU A 9 -3.06 -2.09 -0.55
C LEU A 9 -2.66 -1.14 0.59
N VAL A 10 -2.93 -1.53 1.84
CA VAL A 10 -2.49 -0.77 3.03
C VAL A 10 -0.96 -0.74 3.11
N GLY A 11 -0.29 -1.90 2.99
CA GLY A 11 1.17 -1.98 2.99
C GLY A 11 1.82 -1.18 1.85
N PHE A 12 1.25 -1.23 0.65
CA PHE A 12 1.67 -0.45 -0.50
C PHE A 12 1.60 1.06 -0.22
N LYS A 13 0.48 1.51 0.38
CA LYS A 13 0.32 2.91 0.78
C LYS A 13 1.34 3.33 1.86
N LYS A 14 1.67 2.42 2.78
CA LYS A 14 2.66 2.59 3.86
C LYS A 14 4.12 2.58 3.38
N GLY A 15 4.40 1.99 2.22
CA GLY A 15 5.77 1.84 1.70
C GLY A 15 6.41 0.49 1.96
N THR A 16 5.66 -0.44 2.54
CA THR A 16 6.07 -1.82 2.81
C THR A 16 5.09 -2.79 2.13
N PRO A 17 4.97 -2.76 0.79
CA PRO A 17 4.10 -3.68 0.06
C PRO A 17 4.59 -5.12 0.21
N ASP A 18 3.66 -6.02 0.51
CA ASP A 18 3.89 -7.46 0.50
C ASP A 18 3.33 -8.06 -0.80
N TRP A 19 4.20 -8.22 -1.81
CA TRP A 19 3.82 -8.68 -3.14
C TRP A 19 3.35 -10.13 -3.19
N GLU A 20 3.73 -10.95 -2.20
CA GLU A 20 3.27 -12.34 -2.11
C GLU A 20 1.76 -12.38 -1.85
N LYS A 21 1.23 -11.43 -1.06
CA LYS A 21 -0.22 -11.30 -0.81
C LYS A 21 -1.04 -10.99 -2.05
N LEU A 22 -0.42 -10.43 -3.10
CA LEU A 22 -1.07 -10.14 -4.38
C LEU A 22 -0.92 -11.30 -5.38
N GLY A 23 0.03 -12.23 -5.14
CA GLY A 23 0.37 -13.31 -6.08
C GLY A 23 1.03 -12.83 -7.37
N LEU A 24 1.55 -11.59 -7.38
CA LEU A 24 2.13 -10.93 -8.55
C LEU A 24 3.48 -10.28 -8.20
N PRO A 25 4.52 -11.05 -7.87
CA PRO A 25 5.83 -10.49 -7.49
C PRO A 25 6.43 -9.60 -8.58
N ASP A 26 6.25 -9.96 -9.85
CA ASP A 26 6.79 -9.22 -11.00
C ASP A 26 6.13 -7.84 -11.20
N ALA A 27 4.95 -7.62 -10.60
CA ALA A 27 4.29 -6.32 -10.67
C ALA A 27 5.11 -5.19 -10.01
N ALA A 28 5.99 -5.54 -9.05
CA ALA A 28 6.93 -4.59 -8.46
C ALA A 28 7.87 -3.96 -9.49
N GLY A 29 8.12 -4.65 -10.61
CA GLY A 29 8.97 -4.19 -11.71
C GLY A 29 8.33 -3.14 -12.60
N LEU A 30 6.99 -3.05 -12.61
CA LEU A 30 6.24 -2.26 -13.59
C LEU A 30 6.49 -0.75 -13.42
N PRO A 31 6.72 0.01 -14.51
CA PRO A 31 7.00 1.45 -14.43
C PRO A 31 5.92 2.24 -13.68
N ALA A 32 4.64 1.94 -13.93
CA ALA A 32 3.52 2.63 -13.28
C ALA A 32 3.49 2.39 -11.76
N VAL A 33 3.82 1.17 -11.33
CA VAL A 33 3.90 0.79 -9.92
C VAL A 33 5.03 1.54 -9.23
N LYS A 34 6.23 1.53 -9.82
CA LYS A 34 7.39 2.26 -9.30
C LYS A 34 7.12 3.75 -9.22
N PHE A 35 6.52 4.34 -10.25
CA PHE A 35 6.17 5.76 -10.25
C PHE A 35 5.19 6.11 -9.12
N LYS A 36 4.20 5.25 -8.87
CA LYS A 36 3.27 5.44 -7.75
C LYS A 36 4.00 5.38 -6.41
N GLN A 37 4.91 4.43 -6.21
CA GLN A 37 5.68 4.28 -4.98
C GLN A 37 6.54 5.52 -4.72
N LEU A 38 7.28 5.99 -5.74
CA LEU A 38 8.09 7.21 -5.67
C LEU A 38 7.27 8.45 -5.28
N ASN A 39 6.03 8.57 -5.77
CA ASN A 39 5.17 9.70 -5.40
C ASN A 39 4.67 9.59 -3.95
N LEU A 40 4.47 8.38 -3.43
CA LEU A 40 4.11 8.17 -2.03
C LEU A 40 5.28 8.45 -1.09
N ASP A 41 6.50 8.09 -1.50
CA ASP A 41 7.70 8.29 -0.70
C ASP A 41 8.13 9.76 -0.62
N LYS A 42 7.63 10.61 -1.52
CA LYS A 42 7.80 12.07 -1.46
C LYS A 42 6.85 12.78 -0.50
N LEU A 43 5.86 12.08 0.05
CA LEU A 43 4.91 12.67 1.00
C LEU A 43 5.59 12.87 2.36
N PRO A 44 5.24 13.94 3.10
CA PRO A 44 5.56 14.03 4.51
C PRO A 44 4.99 12.84 5.29
N ASP A 45 5.70 12.37 6.31
CA ASP A 45 5.33 11.17 7.07
C ASP A 45 3.94 11.29 7.72
N ASP A 46 3.58 12.47 8.22
CA ASP A 46 2.27 12.71 8.85
C ASP A 46 1.12 12.65 7.83
N VAL A 47 1.35 13.15 6.61
CA VAL A 47 0.40 13.06 5.50
C VAL A 47 0.25 11.62 5.05
N ARG A 48 1.37 10.89 4.93
CA ARG A 48 1.36 9.48 4.57
C ARG A 48 0.59 8.65 5.60
N ALA A 49 0.83 8.89 6.89
CA ALA A 49 0.14 8.23 7.99
C ALA A 49 -1.38 8.46 7.93
N LYS A 50 -1.84 9.70 7.74
CA LYS A 50 -3.28 10.03 7.58
C LYS A 50 -3.92 9.29 6.41
N PHE A 51 -3.19 9.13 5.30
CA PHE A 51 -3.71 8.40 4.14
C PHE A 51 -3.78 6.89 4.37
N VAL A 52 -2.80 6.33 5.08
CA VAL A 52 -2.82 4.93 5.50
C VAL A 52 -4.00 4.67 6.42
N GLU A 53 -4.17 5.48 7.47
CA GLU A 53 -5.28 5.36 8.43
C GLU A 53 -6.65 5.38 7.72
N ARG A 54 -6.87 6.39 6.85
CA ARG A 54 -8.13 6.49 6.09
C ARG A 54 -8.37 5.29 5.19
N LEU A 55 -7.32 4.78 4.53
CA LEU A 55 -7.44 3.61 3.66
C LEU A 55 -7.74 2.35 4.47
N SER A 56 -7.04 2.15 5.59
CA SER A 56 -7.25 1.04 6.54
C SER A 56 -8.70 1.01 7.03
N LYS A 57 -9.26 2.16 7.42
CA LYS A 57 -10.67 2.28 7.83
C LYS A 57 -11.64 1.88 6.72
N VAL A 58 -11.44 2.36 5.49
CA VAL A 58 -12.31 2.03 4.34
C VAL A 58 -12.22 0.54 3.99
N LEU A 59 -11.05 -0.07 4.16
CA LEU A 59 -10.81 -1.48 3.83
C LEU A 59 -11.08 -2.44 4.99
N GLY A 60 -11.47 -1.94 6.17
CA GLY A 60 -11.67 -2.75 7.38
C GLY A 60 -10.40 -3.48 7.80
N ILE A 61 -9.25 -2.81 7.73
CA ILE A 61 -7.97 -3.28 8.25
C ILE A 61 -7.71 -2.51 9.54
N GLU A 62 -7.69 -3.22 10.66
CA GLU A 62 -7.24 -2.67 11.94
C GLU A 62 -5.72 -2.91 11.99
N ASP A 63 -4.93 -1.83 11.94
CA ASP A 63 -3.52 -1.88 12.34
C ASP A 63 -3.55 -1.93 13.88
N GLY A 64 -3.36 -3.13 14.43
CA GLY A 64 -3.17 -3.33 15.87
C GLY A 64 -1.81 -2.87 16.35
#